data_AF-A0A1V5QPQ0-F1
#
_entry.id   AF-A0A1V5QPQ0-F1
#
_cell.length_a   1.000
_cell.length_b   1.000
_cell.length_c   1.000
_cell.angle_alpha   90.00
_cell.angle_beta   90.00
_cell.angle_gamma   90.00
#
_symmetry.space_group_name_H-M   'P 1'
#
loop_
_entity.id
_entity.type
_entity.pdbx_description
1 polymer ?
#
loop_
_entity_poly.entity_id
_entity_poly.type
_entity_poly.pdbx_seq_one_letter_code
_entity_poly.pdbx_strand_id
1 'polypeptide(L)'
;MNKKTLTTILVIFALIIIALAFFIPSDFVEEFGVFVYAIPIVLAVILLGLAFTLREKKENKNENKNENSDLILERQQTINAIKQAESDFLKHKISKETFDKFTSENNAKLISIEAKIDIQKNKGAKKEEIKKNVSVSSDKKKVLKGLLEQKQIKVTELKKAEASFYRRKIDETTFKNISSQIKQEIITIDAQIKGIQDSEEIELLKRQLKEGAREIAKQKKISKELKKKDYLDEIEEDLLKQISQI
;
A
#
# COMPACT_ATOMS: atom_id res chain seq x y z
N MET A 1 29.57 1.39 4.55
CA MET A 1 30.03 0.74 3.31
C MET A 1 28.92 0.74 2.26
N ASN A 2 29.18 1.15 1.02
CA ASN A 2 28.15 1.20 -0.03
C ASN A 2 27.71 -0.24 -0.41
N LYS A 3 26.42 -0.48 -0.65
CA LYS A 3 25.89 -1.82 -0.96
C LYS A 3 26.49 -2.42 -2.21
N LYS A 4 26.88 -1.59 -3.19
CA LYS A 4 27.64 -2.02 -4.38
C LYS A 4 29.01 -2.59 -4.00
N THR A 5 29.71 -1.90 -3.10
CA THR A 5 31.00 -2.35 -2.57
C THR A 5 30.83 -3.65 -1.79
N LEU A 6 29.77 -3.79 -0.99
CA LEU A 6 29.47 -5.05 -0.27
C LEU A 6 29.19 -6.22 -1.23
N THR A 7 28.38 -6.04 -2.28
CA THR A 7 28.11 -7.10 -3.26
C THR A 7 29.36 -7.49 -4.04
N THR A 8 30.20 -6.51 -4.42
CA THR A 8 31.47 -6.79 -5.11
C THR A 8 32.44 -7.54 -4.21
N ILE A 9 32.53 -7.16 -2.93
CA ILE A 9 33.34 -7.88 -1.94
C ILE A 9 32.86 -9.33 -1.80
N LEU A 10 31.55 -9.58 -1.66
CA LEU A 10 30.99 -10.93 -1.53
C LEU A 10 31.30 -11.82 -2.75
N VAL A 11 31.21 -11.27 -3.97
CA VAL A 11 31.54 -12.00 -5.20
C VAL A 11 33.04 -12.29 -5.28
N ILE A 12 33.90 -11.34 -4.92
CA ILE A 12 35.35 -11.53 -4.88
C ILE A 12 35.72 -12.63 -3.85
N PHE A 13 35.12 -12.61 -2.66
CA PHE A 13 35.34 -13.64 -1.65
C PHE A 13 34.90 -15.02 -2.13
N ALA A 14 33.76 -15.14 -2.82
CA ALA A 14 33.32 -16.41 -3.38
C ALA A 14 34.31 -16.96 -4.42
N LEU A 15 34.86 -16.10 -5.29
CA LEU A 15 35.86 -16.49 -6.29
C LEU A 15 37.19 -16.91 -5.64
N ILE A 16 37.63 -16.24 -4.57
CA ILE A 16 38.83 -16.62 -3.82
C ILE A 16 38.65 -18.00 -3.17
N ILE A 17 37.49 -18.26 -2.56
CA ILE A 17 37.18 -19.57 -1.94
C ILE A 17 37.20 -20.70 -2.98
N ILE A 18 36.62 -20.45 -4.18
CA ILE A 18 36.65 -21.42 -5.28
C ILE A 18 38.09 -21.64 -5.76
N ALA A 19 38.88 -20.58 -5.93
CA ALA A 19 40.28 -20.70 -6.37
C ALA A 19 41.14 -21.48 -5.37
N LEU A 20 40.97 -21.23 -4.06
CA LEU A 20 41.68 -21.95 -3.01
C LEU A 20 41.33 -23.44 -2.96
N ALA A 21 40.11 -23.82 -3.35
CA ALA A 21 39.72 -25.22 -3.45
C ALA A 21 40.50 -25.99 -4.53
N PHE A 22 41.12 -25.32 -5.51
CA PHE A 22 41.98 -25.98 -6.51
C PHE A 22 43.42 -26.18 -6.04
N PHE A 23 43.85 -25.56 -4.95
CA PHE A 23 45.22 -25.65 -4.40
C PHE A 23 45.30 -26.54 -3.16
N ILE A 24 44.30 -27.39 -2.92
CA ILE A 24 44.30 -28.34 -1.80
C ILE A 24 45.35 -29.43 -2.07
N PRO A 25 46.35 -29.64 -1.18
CA PRO A 25 47.34 -30.71 -1.32
C PRO A 25 46.69 -32.10 -1.33
N SER A 26 47.22 -33.01 -2.15
CA SER A 26 46.72 -34.40 -2.28
C SER A 26 46.63 -35.13 -0.96
N ASP A 27 47.61 -34.93 -0.08
CA ASP A 27 47.72 -35.60 1.22
C ASP A 27 46.53 -35.25 2.12
N PHE A 28 45.99 -34.05 1.97
CA PHE A 28 44.82 -33.56 2.73
C PHE A 28 43.50 -34.13 2.18
N VAL A 29 43.45 -34.44 0.89
CA VAL A 29 42.29 -35.05 0.22
C VAL A 29 42.18 -36.54 0.59
N GLU A 30 43.31 -37.22 0.76
CA GLU A 30 43.34 -38.62 1.20
C GLU A 30 42.86 -38.79 2.65
N GLU A 31 43.17 -37.83 3.54
CA GLU A 31 42.78 -37.88 4.95
C GLU A 31 41.31 -37.52 5.20
N PHE A 32 40.77 -36.53 4.50
CA PHE A 32 39.43 -35.96 4.75
C PHE A 32 38.40 -36.23 3.64
N GLY A 33 38.82 -36.87 2.55
CA GLY A 33 37.96 -37.31 1.46
C GLY A 33 37.28 -36.17 0.69
N VAL A 34 36.14 -36.46 0.06
CA VAL A 34 35.41 -35.52 -0.82
C VAL A 34 34.87 -34.29 -0.07
N PHE A 35 34.80 -34.34 1.27
CA PHE A 35 34.32 -33.23 2.10
C PHE A 35 35.17 -31.96 1.97
N VAL A 36 36.46 -32.10 1.65
CA VAL A 36 37.38 -30.95 1.49
C VAL A 36 36.97 -30.07 0.30
N TYR A 37 36.37 -30.65 -0.74
CA TYR A 37 35.82 -29.89 -1.86
C TYR A 37 34.39 -29.42 -1.61
N ALA A 38 33.58 -30.19 -0.89
CA ALA A 38 32.17 -29.87 -0.64
C ALA A 38 32.00 -28.59 0.21
N ILE A 39 32.81 -28.40 1.25
CA ILE A 39 32.68 -27.26 2.19
C ILE A 39 32.92 -25.90 1.50
N PRO A 40 34.03 -25.68 0.74
CA PRO A 40 34.24 -24.45 0.00
C PRO A 40 33.15 -24.15 -1.04
N ILE A 41 32.64 -25.19 -1.71
CA ILE A 41 31.59 -25.05 -2.73
C ILE A 41 30.28 -24.58 -2.10
N VAL A 42 29.87 -25.18 -0.98
CA VAL A 42 28.64 -24.78 -0.26
C VAL A 42 28.74 -23.33 0.24
N LEU A 43 29.90 -22.94 0.78
CA LEU A 43 30.18 -21.55 1.19
C LEU A 43 30.07 -20.57 0.02
N ALA A 44 30.63 -20.90 -1.14
CA ALA A 44 30.55 -20.06 -2.34
C ALA A 44 29.10 -19.89 -2.83
N VAL A 45 28.29 -20.95 -2.81
CA VAL A 45 26.87 -20.90 -3.20
C VAL A 45 26.06 -20.00 -2.26
N ILE A 46 26.29 -20.06 -0.95
CA ILE A 46 25.61 -19.19 0.04
C ILE A 46 25.97 -17.71 -0.21
N LEU A 47 27.25 -17.41 -0.43
CA LEU A 47 27.71 -16.04 -0.70
C LEU A 47 27.11 -15.48 -2.00
N LEU A 48 27.01 -16.30 -3.05
CA LEU A 48 26.38 -15.92 -4.32
C LEU A 48 24.87 -15.70 -4.17
N GLY A 49 24.17 -16.54 -3.39
CA GLY A 49 22.75 -16.36 -3.07
C GLY A 49 22.47 -15.06 -2.32
N LEU A 50 23.32 -14.71 -1.36
CA LEU A 50 23.25 -13.42 -0.65
C LEU A 50 23.53 -12.23 -1.59
N ALA A 51 24.48 -12.35 -2.51
CA ALA A 51 24.73 -11.31 -3.51
C ALA A 51 23.54 -11.14 -4.48
N PHE A 52 22.89 -12.24 -4.88
CA PHE A 52 21.74 -12.24 -5.77
C PHE A 52 20.49 -11.60 -5.13
N THR A 53 20.15 -11.99 -3.90
CA THR A 53 19.03 -11.39 -3.14
C THR A 53 19.23 -9.90 -2.86
N LEU A 54 20.47 -9.44 -2.68
CA LEU A 54 20.80 -8.01 -2.56
C LEU A 54 20.66 -7.26 -3.89
N ARG A 55 20.88 -7.93 -5.03
CA ARG A 55 20.75 -7.37 -6.38
C ARG A 55 19.29 -7.25 -6.82
N GLU A 56 18.47 -8.29 -6.63
CA GLU A 56 17.03 -8.27 -6.97
C GLU A 56 16.25 -7.19 -6.22
N LYS A 57 16.68 -6.84 -5.00
CA LYS A 57 16.06 -5.79 -4.19
C LYS A 57 16.18 -4.38 -4.82
N LYS A 58 16.95 -4.20 -5.90
CA LYS A 58 17.17 -2.92 -6.58
C LYS A 58 16.53 -2.81 -7.96
N GLU A 59 16.43 -3.89 -8.74
CA GLU A 59 15.74 -3.87 -10.04
C GLU A 59 14.26 -3.50 -9.86
N ASN A 60 13.57 -4.14 -8.92
CA ASN A 60 12.16 -3.85 -8.61
C ASN A 60 11.90 -2.46 -7.96
N LYS A 61 12.95 -1.74 -7.53
CA LYS A 61 12.80 -0.46 -6.81
C LYS A 61 13.03 0.77 -7.70
N ASN A 62 13.74 0.60 -8.82
CA ASN A 62 14.05 1.68 -9.76
C ASN A 62 13.01 1.79 -10.90
N GLU A 63 12.48 0.68 -11.41
CA GLU A 63 11.42 0.71 -12.45
C GLU A 63 10.16 1.42 -11.96
N ASN A 64 9.73 1.13 -10.73
CA ASN A 64 8.49 1.63 -10.15
C ASN A 64 8.51 3.15 -9.84
N LYS A 65 9.69 3.78 -9.75
CA LYS A 65 9.82 5.24 -9.59
C LYS A 65 9.74 5.98 -10.92
N ASN A 66 10.31 5.41 -11.99
CA ASN A 66 10.26 6.00 -13.31
C ASN A 66 8.86 5.89 -13.90
N GLU A 67 8.18 4.74 -13.74
CA GLU A 67 6.83 4.53 -14.27
C GLU A 67 5.79 5.51 -13.68
N ASN A 68 5.91 5.88 -12.40
CA ASN A 68 5.02 6.84 -11.76
C ASN A 68 5.30 8.29 -12.22
N SER A 69 6.57 8.63 -12.43
CA SER A 69 6.94 9.93 -13.01
C SER A 69 6.39 10.08 -14.43
N ASP A 70 6.47 9.01 -15.23
CA ASP A 70 5.98 9.00 -16.61
C ASP A 70 4.45 9.13 -16.67
N LEU A 71 3.71 8.45 -15.78
CA LEU A 71 2.25 8.58 -15.69
C LEU A 71 1.79 9.98 -15.24
N ILE A 72 2.51 10.63 -14.33
CA ILE A 72 2.22 12.01 -13.91
C ILE A 72 2.45 12.98 -15.07
N LEU A 73 3.51 12.78 -15.85
CA LEU A 73 3.82 13.58 -17.02
C LEU A 73 2.77 13.38 -18.12
N GLU A 74 2.34 12.14 -18.37
CA GLU A 74 1.28 11.82 -19.32
C GLU A 74 -0.08 12.42 -18.92
N ARG A 75 -0.40 12.43 -17.61
CA ARG A 75 -1.57 13.13 -17.05
C ARG A 75 -1.52 14.62 -17.35
N GLN A 76 -0.39 15.26 -17.09
CA GLN A 76 -0.21 16.70 -17.30
C GLN A 76 -0.35 17.07 -18.79
N GLN A 77 0.23 16.25 -19.68
CA GLN A 77 0.13 16.43 -21.13
C GLN A 77 -1.32 16.30 -21.61
N THR A 78 -2.05 15.31 -21.11
CA THR A 78 -3.47 15.09 -21.48
C THR A 78 -4.35 16.25 -21.02
N ILE A 79 -4.13 16.79 -19.82
CA ILE A 79 -4.83 17.98 -19.33
C ILE A 79 -4.52 19.20 -20.21
N ASN A 80 -3.26 19.40 -20.58
CA ASN A 80 -2.86 20.52 -21.43
C ASN A 80 -3.47 20.41 -22.84
N ALA A 81 -3.54 19.20 -23.39
CA ALA A 81 -4.20 18.95 -24.68
C ALA A 81 -5.69 19.30 -24.65
N ILE A 82 -6.41 18.94 -23.58
CA ILE A 82 -7.82 19.32 -23.39
C ILE A 82 -7.97 20.84 -23.31
N LYS A 83 -7.14 21.52 -22.51
CA LYS A 83 -7.16 22.99 -22.40
C LYS A 83 -6.85 23.68 -23.73
N GLN A 84 -5.96 23.11 -24.53
CA GLN A 84 -5.62 23.64 -25.83
C GLN A 84 -6.77 23.47 -26.82
N ALA A 85 -7.43 22.30 -26.83
CA ALA A 85 -8.63 22.08 -27.62
C ALA A 85 -9.79 22.99 -27.19
N GLU A 86 -9.95 23.28 -25.90
CA GLU A 86 -10.91 24.25 -25.39
C GLU A 86 -10.61 25.67 -25.89
N SER A 87 -9.35 26.11 -25.82
CA SER A 87 -8.93 27.39 -26.42
C SER A 87 -9.20 27.46 -27.91
N ASP A 88 -8.92 26.38 -28.65
CA ASP A 88 -9.13 26.33 -30.10
C ASP A 88 -10.62 26.30 -30.47
N PHE A 89 -11.46 25.67 -29.65
CA PHE A 89 -12.92 25.71 -29.80
C PHE A 89 -13.48 27.11 -29.52
N LEU A 90 -13.05 27.76 -28.44
CA LEU A 90 -13.45 29.12 -28.08
C LEU A 90 -12.98 30.15 -29.12
N LYS A 91 -11.86 29.90 -29.81
CA LYS A 91 -11.37 30.71 -30.93
C LYS A 91 -11.97 30.30 -32.28
N HIS A 92 -12.98 29.43 -32.29
CA HIS A 92 -13.66 28.92 -33.47
C HIS A 92 -12.73 28.25 -34.51
N LYS A 93 -11.59 27.71 -34.09
CA LYS A 93 -10.63 27.00 -34.96
C LYS A 93 -11.02 25.55 -35.20
N ILE A 94 -11.81 24.97 -34.30
CA ILE A 94 -12.34 23.61 -34.42
C ILE A 94 -13.86 23.62 -34.23
N SER A 95 -14.55 22.69 -34.89
CA SER A 95 -16.01 22.55 -34.74
C SER A 95 -16.37 21.96 -33.37
N LYS A 96 -17.62 22.17 -32.95
CA LYS A 96 -18.14 21.58 -31.70
C LYS A 96 -18.05 20.05 -31.72
N GLU A 97 -18.36 19.42 -32.84
CA GLU A 97 -18.33 17.97 -32.98
C GLU A 97 -16.90 17.42 -32.86
N THR A 98 -15.92 18.12 -33.43
CA THR A 98 -14.49 17.79 -33.29
C THR A 98 -14.01 17.99 -31.85
N PHE A 99 -14.43 19.08 -31.20
CA PHE A 99 -14.10 19.34 -29.79
C PHE A 99 -14.69 18.30 -28.84
N ASP A 100 -15.98 17.97 -28.99
CA ASP A 100 -16.68 16.99 -28.15
C ASP A 100 -16.04 15.60 -28.28
N LYS A 101 -15.70 15.17 -29.50
CA LYS A 101 -14.99 13.91 -29.75
C LYS A 101 -13.60 13.90 -29.12
N PHE A 102 -12.81 14.95 -29.35
CA PHE A 102 -11.45 15.06 -28.81
C PHE A 102 -11.44 15.07 -27.27
N THR A 103 -12.39 15.79 -26.67
CA THR A 103 -12.52 15.90 -25.21
C THR A 103 -12.97 14.58 -24.60
N SER A 104 -13.90 13.85 -25.25
CA SER A 104 -14.34 12.52 -24.81
C SER A 104 -13.19 11.51 -24.80
N GLU A 105 -12.41 11.44 -25.88
CA GLU A 105 -11.27 10.53 -26.01
C GLU A 105 -10.17 10.84 -24.97
N ASN A 106 -9.83 12.11 -24.78
CA ASN A 106 -8.82 12.50 -23.79
C ASN A 106 -9.30 12.37 -22.35
N ASN A 107 -10.59 12.57 -22.07
CA ASN A 107 -11.16 12.30 -20.74
C ASN A 107 -11.14 10.80 -20.42
N ALA A 108 -11.48 9.94 -21.38
CA ALA A 108 -11.35 8.50 -21.21
C ALA A 108 -9.88 8.09 -20.95
N LYS A 109 -8.94 8.70 -21.67
CA LYS A 109 -7.50 8.53 -21.43
C LYS A 109 -7.10 8.99 -20.03
N LEU A 110 -7.58 10.15 -19.58
CA LEU A 110 -7.30 10.69 -18.25
C LEU A 110 -7.77 9.75 -17.14
N ILE A 111 -9.00 9.21 -17.25
CA ILE A 111 -9.54 8.21 -16.32
C ILE A 111 -8.63 6.98 -16.26
N SER A 112 -8.14 6.51 -17.41
CA SER A 112 -7.24 5.36 -17.45
C SER A 112 -5.88 5.63 -16.78
N ILE A 113 -5.35 6.85 -16.92
CA ILE A 113 -4.08 7.28 -16.30
C ILE A 113 -4.26 7.43 -14.78
N GLU A 114 -5.35 8.06 -14.33
CA GLU A 114 -5.64 8.21 -12.90
C GLU A 114 -5.86 6.86 -12.22
N ALA A 115 -6.57 5.93 -12.86
CA ALA A 115 -6.70 4.55 -12.37
C ALA A 115 -5.34 3.85 -12.23
N LYS A 116 -4.42 4.03 -13.18
CA LYS A 116 -3.05 3.47 -13.10
C LYS A 116 -2.23 4.10 -11.96
N ILE A 117 -2.31 5.42 -11.79
CA ILE A 117 -1.66 6.14 -10.70
C ILE A 117 -2.19 5.65 -9.35
N ASP A 118 -3.51 5.46 -9.22
CA ASP A 118 -4.13 4.95 -7.99
C ASP A 118 -3.73 3.50 -7.72
N ILE A 119 -3.63 2.65 -8.75
CA ILE A 119 -3.11 1.28 -8.61
C ILE A 119 -1.66 1.31 -8.13
N GLN A 120 -0.80 2.19 -8.67
CA GLN A 120 0.61 2.30 -8.27
C GLN A 120 0.79 2.87 -6.86
N LYS A 121 0.04 3.92 -6.49
CA LYS A 121 0.01 4.45 -5.12
C LYS A 121 -0.41 3.38 -4.12
N ASN A 122 -1.40 2.57 -4.49
CA ASN A 122 -1.92 1.51 -3.62
C ASN A 122 -1.11 0.20 -3.66
N LYS A 123 -0.15 0.02 -4.58
CA LYS A 123 0.71 -1.19 -4.60
C LYS A 123 1.61 -1.29 -3.35
N GLY A 124 1.85 -0.20 -2.62
CA GLY A 124 2.58 -0.20 -1.34
C GLY A 124 1.71 -0.45 -0.11
N ALA A 125 0.42 -0.11 -0.14
CA ALA A 125 -0.51 -0.22 0.99
C ALA A 125 -1.17 -1.62 1.11
N LYS A 126 -1.03 -2.47 0.08
CA LYS A 126 -1.96 -3.60 -0.14
C LYS A 126 -1.67 -4.91 0.59
N LYS A 127 -0.61 -5.08 1.39
CA LYS A 127 -0.38 -6.38 2.09
C LYS A 127 -0.57 -6.37 3.61
N GLU A 128 -0.47 -5.23 4.29
CA GLU A 128 -0.73 -5.17 5.74
C GLU A 128 -2.07 -4.52 6.10
N GLU A 129 -2.56 -3.55 5.32
CA GLU A 129 -3.84 -2.89 5.62
C GLU A 129 -5.08 -3.67 5.15
N ILE A 130 -4.96 -4.49 4.10
CA ILE A 130 -6.08 -5.35 3.66
C ILE A 130 -6.43 -6.39 4.73
N LYS A 131 -5.49 -6.78 5.60
CA LYS A 131 -5.78 -7.63 6.76
C LYS A 131 -6.31 -6.84 7.98
N LYS A 132 -6.14 -5.52 8.03
CA LYS A 132 -6.58 -4.68 9.17
C LYS A 132 -7.95 -4.01 8.98
N ASN A 133 -8.45 -3.90 7.76
CA ASN A 133 -9.79 -3.36 7.47
C ASN A 133 -10.93 -4.39 7.50
N VAL A 134 -10.74 -5.54 8.14
CA VAL A 134 -11.81 -6.55 8.25
C VAL A 134 -12.15 -6.81 9.71
N SER A 135 -12.87 -5.87 10.30
CA SER A 135 -13.94 -6.25 11.22
C SER A 135 -15.18 -5.37 11.04
N VAL A 136 -15.61 -5.16 9.78
CA VAL A 136 -17.02 -4.83 9.54
C VAL A 136 -17.80 -6.01 10.12
N SER A 137 -18.69 -5.77 11.10
CA SER A 137 -19.46 -6.89 11.66
C SER A 137 -20.21 -7.60 10.52
N SER A 138 -20.35 -8.93 10.59
CA SER A 138 -20.97 -9.72 9.51
C SER A 138 -22.34 -9.18 9.10
N ASP A 139 -23.06 -8.59 10.06
CA ASP A 139 -24.38 -8.02 9.87
C ASP A 139 -24.33 -6.65 9.19
N LYS A 140 -23.42 -5.76 9.61
CA LYS A 140 -23.20 -4.47 8.94
C LYS A 140 -22.68 -4.64 7.51
N LYS A 141 -21.89 -5.69 7.23
CA LYS A 141 -21.45 -6.04 5.87
C LYS A 141 -22.61 -6.44 4.96
N LYS A 142 -23.60 -7.17 5.48
CA LYS A 142 -24.83 -7.49 4.74
C LYS A 142 -25.65 -6.24 4.45
N VAL A 143 -25.78 -5.35 5.44
CA VAL A 143 -26.49 -4.07 5.28
C VAL A 143 -25.80 -3.18 4.24
N LEU A 144 -24.47 -3.03 4.30
CA LEU A 144 -23.69 -2.28 3.30
C LEU A 144 -23.85 -2.86 1.90
N LYS A 145 -23.81 -4.18 1.76
CA LYS A 145 -24.04 -4.84 0.46
C LYS A 145 -25.45 -4.54 -0.08
N GLY A 146 -26.47 -4.63 0.76
CA GLY A 146 -27.85 -4.28 0.38
C GLY A 146 -28.01 -2.81 -0.04
N LEU A 147 -27.38 -1.88 0.68
CA LEU A 147 -27.40 -0.45 0.34
C LEU A 147 -26.67 -0.17 -0.98
N LEU A 148 -25.54 -0.83 -1.24
CA LEU A 148 -24.82 -0.73 -2.52
C LEU A 148 -25.65 -1.27 -3.69
N GLU A 149 -26.33 -2.40 -3.50
CA GLU A 149 -27.25 -2.98 -4.49
C GLU A 149 -28.43 -2.01 -4.77
N GLN A 150 -29.03 -1.44 -3.74
CA GLN A 150 -30.10 -0.43 -3.87
C GLN A 150 -29.61 0.82 -4.62
N LYS A 151 -28.42 1.33 -4.30
CA LYS A 151 -27.81 2.46 -5.03
C LYS A 151 -27.66 2.14 -6.52
N GLN A 152 -27.20 0.93 -6.85
CA GLN A 152 -26.99 0.54 -8.23
C GLN A 152 -28.31 0.40 -9.01
N ILE A 153 -29.38 -0.07 -8.36
CA ILE A 153 -30.74 -0.08 -8.93
C ILE A 153 -31.18 1.35 -9.23
N LYS A 154 -31.02 2.29 -8.28
CA LYS A 154 -31.43 3.69 -8.44
C LYS A 154 -30.65 4.43 -9.53
N VAL A 155 -29.35 4.20 -9.64
CA VAL A 155 -28.55 4.71 -10.77
C VAL A 155 -29.07 4.16 -12.10
N THR A 156 -29.49 2.90 -12.14
CA THR A 156 -30.06 2.29 -13.35
C THR A 156 -31.43 2.88 -13.70
N GLU A 157 -32.29 3.15 -12.72
CA GLU A 157 -33.57 3.86 -12.90
C GLU A 157 -33.36 5.26 -13.46
N LEU A 158 -32.37 6.01 -12.95
CA LEU A 158 -32.02 7.33 -13.45
C LEU A 158 -31.61 7.28 -14.93
N LYS A 159 -30.77 6.31 -15.31
CA LYS A 159 -30.37 6.10 -16.72
C LYS A 159 -31.55 5.73 -17.62
N LYS A 160 -32.52 4.96 -17.12
CA LYS A 160 -33.75 4.63 -17.87
C LYS A 160 -34.64 5.86 -18.06
N ALA A 161 -34.78 6.70 -17.03
CA ALA A 161 -35.51 7.95 -17.12
C ALA A 161 -34.85 8.90 -18.14
N GLU A 162 -33.52 9.01 -18.09
CA GLU A 162 -32.74 9.82 -19.03
C GLU A 162 -32.89 9.33 -20.48
N ALA A 163 -32.78 8.02 -20.71
CA ALA A 163 -33.02 7.43 -22.03
C ALA A 163 -34.46 7.65 -22.53
N SER A 164 -35.44 7.67 -21.63
CA SER A 164 -36.85 7.92 -21.98
C SER A 164 -37.10 9.37 -22.35
N PHE A 165 -36.42 10.31 -21.67
CA PHE A 165 -36.43 11.73 -22.01
C PHE A 165 -35.79 12.00 -23.37
N TYR A 166 -34.60 11.44 -23.65
CA TYR A 166 -33.96 11.60 -24.97
C TYR A 166 -34.77 10.98 -26.11
N ARG A 167 -35.51 9.90 -25.83
CA ARG A 167 -36.47 9.30 -26.78
C ARG A 167 -37.80 10.04 -26.86
N ARG A 168 -37.94 11.20 -26.21
CA ARG A 168 -39.15 12.05 -26.15
C ARG A 168 -40.40 11.32 -25.64
N LYS A 169 -40.22 10.28 -24.82
CA LYS A 169 -41.32 9.52 -24.21
C LYS A 169 -41.89 10.20 -22.96
N ILE A 170 -41.11 11.08 -22.34
CA ILE A 170 -41.49 11.90 -21.19
C ILE A 170 -41.05 13.35 -21.45
N ASP A 171 -41.78 14.31 -20.88
CA ASP A 171 -41.45 15.73 -20.98
C ASP A 171 -40.38 16.14 -19.96
N GLU A 172 -39.87 17.37 -20.09
CA GLU A 172 -38.78 17.88 -19.24
C GLU A 172 -39.21 18.00 -17.77
N THR A 173 -40.45 18.40 -17.50
CA THR A 173 -40.99 18.56 -16.15
C THR A 173 -41.08 17.21 -15.43
N THR A 174 -41.61 16.19 -16.10
CA THR A 174 -41.71 14.83 -15.58
C THR A 174 -40.31 14.24 -15.36
N PHE A 175 -39.38 14.45 -16.31
CA PHE A 175 -38.00 14.01 -16.15
C PHE A 175 -37.31 14.68 -14.95
N LYS A 176 -37.45 16.00 -14.77
CA LYS A 176 -36.88 16.72 -13.63
C LYS A 176 -37.41 16.19 -12.30
N ASN A 177 -38.71 15.93 -12.20
CA ASN A 177 -39.32 15.38 -10.98
C ASN A 177 -38.78 13.97 -10.65
N ILE A 178 -38.77 13.06 -11.63
CA ILE A 178 -38.23 11.70 -11.46
C ILE A 178 -36.74 11.74 -11.12
N SER A 179 -35.96 12.54 -11.85
CA SER A 179 -34.52 12.70 -11.65
C SER A 179 -34.20 13.24 -10.26
N SER A 180 -34.95 14.24 -9.80
CA SER A 180 -34.76 14.85 -8.48
C SER A 180 -35.06 13.84 -7.36
N GLN A 181 -36.14 13.09 -7.47
CA GLN A 181 -36.49 12.05 -6.48
C GLN A 181 -35.42 10.96 -6.40
N ILE A 182 -35.01 10.41 -7.56
CA ILE A 182 -33.99 9.35 -7.60
C ILE A 182 -32.64 9.85 -7.07
N LYS A 183 -32.24 11.08 -7.42
CA LYS A 183 -31.00 11.69 -6.91
C LYS A 183 -31.04 11.87 -5.38
N GLN A 184 -32.19 12.27 -4.83
CA GLN A 184 -32.34 12.41 -3.38
C GLN A 184 -32.25 11.07 -2.66
N GLU A 185 -32.83 10.01 -3.23
CA GLU A 185 -32.70 8.65 -2.70
C GLU A 185 -31.25 8.16 -2.74
N ILE A 186 -30.51 8.42 -3.84
CA ILE A 186 -29.08 8.09 -3.94
C ILE A 186 -28.27 8.82 -2.87
N ILE A 187 -28.50 10.13 -2.67
CA ILE A 187 -27.84 10.92 -1.63
C ILE A 187 -28.12 10.34 -0.24
N THR A 188 -29.36 9.92 0.01
CA THR A 188 -29.76 9.31 1.29
C THR A 188 -29.05 7.98 1.52
N ILE A 189 -28.96 7.12 0.49
CA ILE A 189 -28.23 5.85 0.56
C ILE A 189 -26.73 6.11 0.80
N ASP A 190 -26.14 7.10 0.13
CA ASP A 190 -24.73 7.47 0.33
C ASP A 190 -24.46 7.99 1.74
N ALA A 191 -25.37 8.78 2.31
CA ALA A 191 -25.29 9.21 3.70
C ALA A 191 -25.37 8.03 4.68
N GLN A 192 -26.22 7.04 4.41
CA GLN A 192 -26.33 5.82 5.23
C GLN A 192 -25.08 4.94 5.14
N ILE A 193 -24.52 4.75 3.95
CA ILE A 193 -23.26 4.03 3.75
C ILE A 193 -22.14 4.72 4.53
N LYS A 194 -22.01 6.04 4.39
CA LYS A 194 -21.00 6.83 5.11
C LYS A 194 -21.17 6.74 6.62
N GLY A 195 -22.39 6.86 7.14
CA GLY A 195 -22.66 6.74 8.57
C GLY A 195 -22.27 5.38 9.16
N ILE A 196 -22.43 4.29 8.40
CA ILE A 196 -21.97 2.95 8.82
C ILE A 196 -20.44 2.90 8.85
N GLN A 197 -19.77 3.45 7.83
CA GLN A 197 -18.30 3.47 7.75
C GLN A 197 -17.67 4.31 8.88
N ASP A 198 -18.17 5.53 9.09
CA ASP A 198 -17.70 6.43 10.15
C ASP A 198 -17.91 5.79 11.55
N SER A 199 -19.03 5.10 11.76
CA SER A 199 -19.30 4.39 13.01
C SER A 199 -18.28 3.27 13.29
N GLU A 200 -17.75 2.60 12.27
CA GLU A 200 -16.79 1.53 12.45
C GLU A 200 -15.37 2.05 12.70
N GLU A 201 -15.00 3.15 12.03
CA GLU A 201 -13.74 3.84 12.31
C GLU A 201 -13.70 4.31 13.78
N ILE A 202 -14.80 4.87 14.29
CA ILE A 202 -14.92 5.27 15.70
C ILE A 202 -14.83 4.06 16.65
N GLU A 203 -15.42 2.92 16.29
CA GLU A 203 -15.36 1.71 17.12
C GLU A 203 -13.94 1.12 17.17
N LEU A 204 -13.24 1.13 16.03
CA LEU A 204 -11.85 0.70 15.93
C LEU A 204 -10.93 1.60 16.75
N LEU A 205 -11.07 2.93 16.63
CA LEU A 205 -10.31 3.90 17.42
C LEU A 205 -10.55 3.71 18.92
N LYS A 206 -11.80 3.47 19.36
CA LYS A 206 -12.11 3.15 20.77
C LYS A 206 -11.43 1.88 21.26
N ARG A 207 -11.33 0.83 20.43
CA ARG A 207 -10.61 -0.41 20.78
C ARG A 207 -9.11 -0.17 20.91
N GLN A 208 -8.50 0.53 19.95
CA GLN A 208 -7.08 0.88 19.98
C GLN A 208 -6.73 1.74 21.20
N LEU A 209 -7.57 2.73 21.53
CA LEU A 209 -7.40 3.54 22.74
C LEU A 209 -7.48 2.70 24.01
N LYS A 210 -8.38 1.72 24.07
CA LYS A 210 -8.50 0.79 25.21
C LYS A 210 -7.29 -0.14 25.34
N GLU A 211 -6.75 -0.62 24.22
CA GLU A 211 -5.53 -1.43 24.18
C GLU A 211 -4.31 -0.61 24.60
N GLY A 212 -4.14 0.60 24.05
CA GLY A 212 -3.09 1.53 24.45
C GLY A 212 -3.16 1.91 25.94
N ALA A 213 -4.37 2.13 26.48
CA ALA A 213 -4.56 2.38 27.91
C ALA A 213 -4.15 1.18 28.79
N ARG A 214 -4.42 -0.05 28.33
CA ARG A 214 -3.98 -1.28 29.03
C ARG A 214 -2.46 -1.44 28.99
N GLU A 215 -1.83 -1.12 27.88
CA GLU A 215 -0.38 -1.20 27.73
C GLU A 215 0.34 -0.17 28.59
N ILE A 216 -0.16 1.07 28.63
CA ILE A 216 0.32 2.11 29.57
C ILE A 216 0.16 1.65 31.03
N ALA A 217 -0.97 1.04 31.39
CA ALA A 217 -1.18 0.51 32.74
C ALA A 217 -0.18 -0.60 33.09
N LYS A 218 0.12 -1.51 32.15
CA LYS A 218 1.16 -2.54 32.31
C LYS A 218 2.55 -1.92 32.48
N GLN A 219 2.92 -0.97 31.64
CA GLN A 219 4.21 -0.26 31.74
C GLN A 219 4.35 0.47 33.08
N LYS A 220 3.29 1.13 33.56
CA LYS A 220 3.28 1.77 34.88
C LYS A 220 3.44 0.76 36.01
N LYS A 221 2.86 -0.43 35.91
CA LYS A 221 3.02 -1.50 36.90
C LYS A 221 4.47 -2.02 36.91
N ILE A 222 5.02 -2.33 35.74
CA ILE A 222 6.41 -2.78 35.58
C ILE A 222 7.40 -1.72 36.11
N SER A 223 7.20 -0.44 35.77
CA SER A 223 8.04 0.65 36.28
C SER A 223 7.98 0.78 37.81
N LYS A 224 6.81 0.57 38.44
CA LYS A 224 6.69 0.55 39.91
C LYS A 224 7.39 -0.66 40.54
N GLU A 225 7.35 -1.82 39.89
CA GLU A 225 8.04 -3.03 40.35
C GLU A 225 9.57 -2.87 40.23
N LEU A 226 10.07 -2.31 39.14
CA LEU A 226 11.50 -2.01 38.95
C LEU A 226 12.03 -1.02 40.00
N LYS A 227 11.32 0.10 40.24
CA LYS A 227 11.71 1.06 41.28
C LYS A 227 11.78 0.46 42.69
N LYS A 228 10.92 -0.51 43.00
CA LYS A 228 10.97 -1.22 44.29
C LYS A 228 12.17 -2.15 44.38
N LYS A 229 12.56 -2.77 43.27
CA LYS A 229 13.70 -3.67 43.21
C LYS A 229 15.01 -2.90 43.34
N ASP A 230 15.18 -1.82 42.58
CA ASP A 230 16.37 -0.96 42.65
C ASP A 230 16.58 -0.41 44.08
N TYR A 231 15.50 -0.03 44.76
CA TYR A 231 15.55 0.43 46.16
C TYR A 231 15.98 -0.67 47.15
N LEU A 232 15.59 -1.92 46.91
CA LEU A 232 16.01 -3.05 47.75
C LEU A 232 17.47 -3.42 47.50
N ASP A 233 17.89 -3.39 46.23
CA ASP A 233 19.27 -3.66 45.84
C ASP A 233 20.23 -2.58 46.40
N GLU A 234 19.83 -1.30 46.41
CA GLU A 234 20.59 -0.21 47.07
C GLU A 234 20.71 -0.43 48.59
N ILE A 235 19.63 -0.83 49.27
CA ILE A 235 19.65 -1.13 50.71
C ILE A 235 20.57 -2.33 51.01
N GLU A 236 20.53 -3.37 50.17
CA GLU A 236 21.35 -4.57 50.34
C GLU A 236 22.83 -4.26 50.14
N GLU A 237 23.17 -3.43 49.16
CA GLU A 237 24.55 -2.99 48.91
C GLU A 237 25.10 -2.11 50.05
N ASP A 238 24.28 -1.22 50.61
CA ASP A 238 24.64 -0.38 51.76
C ASP A 238 24.82 -1.21 53.05
N LEU A 239 23.97 -2.22 53.27
CA LEU A 239 24.12 -3.14 54.40
C LEU A 239 25.39 -3.99 54.28
N LEU A 240 25.70 -4.51 53.09
CA LEU A 240 26.93 -5.27 52.84
C LEU A 240 28.18 -4.39 53.00
N LYS A 241 28.13 -3.12 52.60
CA LYS A 241 29.21 -2.15 52.87
C LYS A 241 29.39 -1.87 54.35
N GLN A 242 28.31 -1.76 55.13
CA GLN A 242 28.42 -1.59 56.58
C GLN A 242 28.99 -2.83 57.27
N ILE A 243 28.57 -4.03 56.87
CA ILE A 243 29.05 -5.28 57.47
C ILE A 243 30.54 -5.52 57.15
N SER A 244 31.03 -5.11 55.98
CA SER A 244 32.45 -5.25 55.59
C SER A 244 33.41 -4.23 56.20
N GLN A 245 32.89 -3.23 56.93
CA GLN A 245 33.67 -2.22 57.66
C GLN A 245 33.77 -2.50 59.17
N ILE A 246 33.15 -3.59 59.64
CA ILE A 246 33.26 -4.14 61.01
C ILE A 246 34.27 -5.28 61.00
#